data_AF-A0A1Q9DS24-F1
#
_entry.id   AF-A0A1Q9DS24-F1
#
_cell.length_a   1.000
_cell.length_b   1.000
_cell.length_c   1.000
_cell.angle_alpha   90.00
_cell.angle_beta   90.00
_cell.angle_gamma   90.00
#
_symmetry.space_group_name_H-M   'P 1'
#
loop_
_entity.id
_entity.type
_entity.pdbx_description
1 polymer ?
#
loop_
_entity_poly.entity_id
_entity_poly.type
_entity_poly.pdbx_seq_one_letter_code
_entity_poly.pdbx_strand_id
1 'polypeptide(L)'
;MNSLKARKDGQLLDEGRSDPEGAAGTVDYRYVWGGQLKSKEEMYIFEALSVSLNLLMLLLVLTRGGWLNACPCLPASFQRALCALFCGLFACNTVGNALAKTNFERCVFLPLTLLSAVAFARLALD
;
A
#
# COMPACT_ATOMS: atom_id res chain seq x y z
N MET A 1 -33.66 0.56 60.29
CA MET A 1 -32.96 1.84 60.09
C MET A 1 -31.48 1.55 59.91
N ASN A 2 -30.81 1.77 58.80
CA ASN A 2 -31.19 2.21 57.48
C ASN A 2 -30.01 1.86 56.56
N SER A 3 -30.28 1.04 55.54
CA SER A 3 -30.01 1.36 54.13
C SER A 3 -28.71 2.06 53.72
N LEU A 4 -27.53 1.70 54.24
CA LEU A 4 -26.24 2.16 53.70
C LEU A 4 -25.18 1.05 53.62
N LYS A 5 -25.59 -0.18 53.26
CA LYS A 5 -24.67 -1.31 53.02
C LYS A 5 -24.77 -1.88 51.60
N ALA A 6 -25.09 -1.04 50.61
CA ALA A 6 -25.33 -1.49 49.24
C ALA A 6 -24.87 -0.50 48.16
N ARG A 7 -23.73 0.21 48.35
CA ARG A 7 -23.26 1.15 47.32
C ARG A 7 -21.75 1.42 47.27
N LYS A 8 -20.92 0.40 47.50
CA LYS A 8 -19.46 0.50 47.26
C LYS A 8 -18.84 -0.71 46.55
N ASP A 9 -19.65 -1.53 45.88
CA ASP A 9 -19.19 -2.62 45.01
C ASP A 9 -19.29 -2.23 43.52
N GLY A 10 -19.20 -0.93 43.21
CA GLY A 10 -19.33 -0.39 41.84
C GLY A 10 -18.19 0.54 41.42
N GLN A 11 -17.06 0.52 42.14
CA GLN A 11 -15.90 1.39 41.86
C GLN A 11 -14.58 0.61 41.79
N LEU A 12 -14.65 -0.69 41.49
CA LEU A 12 -13.50 -1.48 41.07
C LEU A 12 -13.94 -2.25 39.85
N LEU A 13 -13.87 -1.65 38.67
CA LEU A 13 -13.51 -2.29 37.40
C LEU A 13 -13.43 -1.16 36.36
N ASP A 14 -12.25 -1.02 35.75
CA ASP A 14 -11.98 -0.29 34.49
C ASP A 14 -11.37 1.13 34.57
N GLU A 15 -10.26 1.30 35.30
CA GLU A 15 -9.23 2.30 34.95
C GLU A 15 -8.08 1.61 34.19
N GLY A 16 -8.40 0.89 33.11
CA GLY A 16 -7.37 0.14 32.39
C GLY A 16 -7.71 -0.38 31.00
N ARG A 17 -8.92 -0.20 30.47
CA ARG A 17 -9.17 -0.58 29.08
C ARG A 17 -10.38 0.11 28.44
N SER A 18 -10.12 1.20 27.75
CA SER A 18 -10.86 1.54 26.54
C SER A 18 -10.02 2.49 25.69
N ASP A 19 -9.02 1.93 25.02
CA ASP A 19 -8.61 2.49 23.73
C ASP A 19 -9.91 2.65 22.91
N PRO A 20 -10.25 3.85 22.44
CA PRO A 20 -11.46 4.05 21.67
C PRO A 20 -11.31 3.31 20.34
N GLU A 21 -11.89 2.12 20.25
CA GLU A 21 -12.34 1.57 18.98
C GLU A 21 -13.37 2.54 18.41
N GLY A 22 -12.94 3.42 17.50
CA GLY A 22 -13.87 4.41 16.98
C GLY A 22 -13.31 5.55 16.14
N ALA A 23 -12.34 5.29 15.28
CA ALA A 23 -12.21 6.06 14.05
C ALA A 23 -12.16 5.06 12.89
N ALA A 24 -13.34 4.70 12.39
CA ALA A 24 -13.56 3.77 11.27
C ALA A 24 -13.05 4.30 9.92
N GLY A 25 -11.93 5.01 9.89
CA GLY A 25 -11.36 5.65 8.70
C GLY A 25 -9.84 5.66 8.64
N THR A 26 -9.12 5.12 9.62
CA THR A 26 -7.64 5.11 9.58
C THR A 26 -7.14 3.67 9.73
N VAL A 27 -6.60 3.12 8.64
CA VAL A 27 -5.88 1.83 8.67
C VAL A 27 -4.68 2.01 9.59
N ASP A 28 -4.51 1.12 10.57
CA ASP A 28 -3.35 1.17 11.47
C ASP A 28 -2.07 0.91 10.66
N TYR A 29 -1.08 1.81 10.80
CA TYR A 29 0.20 1.78 10.10
C TYR A 29 0.94 0.45 10.29
N ARG A 30 0.66 -0.28 11.38
CA ARG A 30 1.23 -1.60 11.68
C ARG A 30 0.83 -2.69 10.68
N TYR A 31 -0.24 -2.49 9.90
CA TYR A 31 -0.67 -3.45 8.89
C TYR A 31 -0.33 -3.03 7.46
N VAL A 32 0.10 -1.78 7.26
CA VAL A 32 0.50 -1.26 5.96
C VAL A 32 1.97 -1.61 5.71
N TRP A 33 2.34 -1.91 4.45
CA TRP A 33 3.73 -2.21 4.07
C TRP A 33 4.37 -3.38 4.85
N GLY A 34 3.60 -4.43 5.14
CA GLY A 34 4.10 -5.60 5.88
C GLY A 34 4.49 -5.29 7.33
N GLY A 35 3.96 -4.20 7.90
CA GLY A 35 4.20 -3.80 9.29
C GLY A 35 5.60 -3.28 9.58
N GLN A 36 6.33 -2.83 8.55
CA GLN A 36 7.69 -2.29 8.70
C GLN A 36 7.72 -0.80 9.08
N LEU A 37 6.57 -0.11 9.05
CA LEU A 37 6.47 1.31 9.36
C LEU A 37 6.61 1.57 10.87
N LYS A 38 7.46 2.53 11.22
CA LYS A 38 7.81 2.85 12.62
C LYS A 38 7.00 4.00 13.19
N SER A 39 6.45 4.87 12.34
CA SER A 39 5.64 6.01 12.78
C SER A 39 4.47 6.33 11.85
N LYS A 40 3.54 7.15 12.35
CA LYS A 40 2.43 7.68 11.57
C LYS A 40 2.89 8.65 10.48
N GLU A 41 3.96 9.43 10.70
CA GLU A 41 4.51 10.28 9.64
C GLU A 41 5.06 9.44 8.48
N GLU A 42 5.74 8.34 8.78
CA GLU A 42 6.26 7.42 7.77
C GLU A 42 5.12 6.84 6.92
N MET A 43 4.00 6.46 7.54
CA MET A 43 2.80 6.00 6.84
C MET A 43 2.31 7.00 5.79
N TYR A 44 2.17 8.28 6.13
CA TYR A 44 1.68 9.30 5.20
C TYR A 44 2.63 9.52 4.01
N ILE A 45 3.95 9.43 4.24
CA ILE A 45 4.94 9.53 3.15
C ILE A 45 4.78 8.35 2.20
N PHE A 46 4.70 7.12 2.73
CA PHE A 46 4.52 5.93 1.94
C PHE A 46 3.17 5.87 1.22
N GLU A 47 2.11 6.42 1.82
CA GLU A 47 0.80 6.58 1.20
C GLU A 47 0.88 7.56 0.01
N ALA A 48 1.45 8.74 0.22
CA ALA A 48 1.66 9.72 -0.84
C ALA A 48 2.51 9.16 -1.99
N LEU A 49 3.57 8.41 -1.67
CA LEU A 49 4.38 7.70 -2.66
C LEU A 49 3.56 6.65 -3.42
N SER A 50 2.75 5.85 -2.71
CA SER A 50 1.93 4.79 -3.32
C SER A 50 0.90 5.36 -4.29
N VAL A 51 0.20 6.43 -3.89
CA VAL A 51 -0.78 7.11 -4.75
C VAL A 51 -0.08 7.74 -5.95
N SER A 52 1.05 8.42 -5.73
CA SER A 52 1.82 9.07 -6.80
C SER A 52 2.33 8.07 -7.84
N LEU A 53 2.89 6.94 -7.39
CA LEU A 53 3.36 5.87 -8.28
C LEU A 53 2.20 5.23 -9.04
N ASN A 54 1.07 4.97 -8.40
CA ASN A 54 -0.11 4.42 -9.08
C ASN A 54 -0.68 5.37 -10.13
N LEU A 55 -0.78 6.67 -9.83
CA LEU A 55 -1.21 7.68 -10.80
C LEU A 55 -0.26 7.77 -11.99
N LEU A 56 1.04 7.75 -11.73
CA LEU A 56 2.06 7.74 -12.78
C LEU A 56 1.96 6.49 -13.66
N MET A 57 1.74 5.33 -13.03
CA MET A 57 1.56 4.06 -13.71
C MET A 57 0.29 4.03 -14.57
N LEU A 58 -0.82 4.54 -14.05
CA LEU A 58 -2.08 4.68 -14.77
C LEU A 58 -1.94 5.60 -15.98
N LEU A 59 -1.31 6.77 -15.80
CA LEU A 59 -1.06 7.72 -16.89
C LEU A 59 -0.18 7.10 -17.99
N LEU A 60 0.85 6.34 -17.60
CA LEU A 60 1.74 5.66 -18.53
C LEU A 60 1.00 4.61 -19.37
N VAL A 61 0.15 3.81 -18.74
CA VAL A 61 -0.67 2.79 -19.44
C VAL A 61 -1.69 3.45 -20.37
N LEU A 62 -2.36 4.52 -19.92
CA LEU A 62 -3.36 5.24 -20.73
C LEU A 62 -2.75 5.93 -21.95
N THR A 63 -1.56 6.54 -21.79
CA THR A 63 -0.85 7.19 -22.89
C THR A 63 -0.33 6.17 -23.90
N ARG A 64 0.30 5.08 -23.45
CA ARG A 64 0.78 4.01 -24.34
C ARG A 64 -0.32 3.19 -25.00
N GLY A 65 -1.46 3.01 -24.34
CA GLY A 65 -2.61 2.31 -24.90
C GLY A 65 -3.33 3.07 -26.02
N GLY A 66 -3.00 4.36 -26.24
CA GLY A 66 -3.71 5.21 -27.19
C GLY A 66 -5.08 5.69 -26.69
N TRP A 67 -5.34 5.62 -25.38
CA TRP A 67 -6.61 6.05 -24.78
C TRP A 67 -6.61 7.56 -24.55
N LEU A 68 -5.42 8.14 -24.36
CA LEU A 68 -5.18 9.58 -24.29
C LEU A 68 -4.59 10.08 -25.60
N ASN A 69 -5.38 10.03 -26.68
CA ASN A 69 -4.98 10.52 -28.02
C ASN A 69 -4.59 12.01 -28.05
N ALA A 70 -4.91 12.78 -27.01
CA ALA A 70 -4.71 14.23 -26.93
C ALA A 70 -3.66 14.66 -25.88
N CYS A 71 -2.90 13.74 -25.27
CA CYS A 71 -1.89 14.09 -24.27
C CYS A 71 -0.45 13.86 -24.80
N PRO A 72 0.10 14.80 -25.58
CA PRO A 72 1.47 14.72 -26.08
C PRO A 72 2.44 15.37 -25.09
N CYS A 73 2.61 14.79 -23.90
CA CYS A 73 3.47 15.44 -22.88
C CYS A 73 4.84 14.78 -22.73
N LEU A 74 4.97 13.47 -22.98
CA LEU A 74 6.19 12.73 -22.68
C LEU A 74 6.86 12.19 -23.95
N PRO A 75 8.15 12.49 -24.17
CA PRO A 75 8.94 11.87 -25.24
C PRO A 75 8.88 10.35 -25.16
N ALA A 76 8.84 9.67 -26.31
CA ALA A 76 8.79 8.21 -26.36
C ALA A 76 9.97 7.54 -25.62
N SER A 77 11.16 8.16 -25.65
CA SER A 77 12.34 7.72 -24.89
C SER A 77 12.12 7.80 -23.38
N PHE A 78 11.47 8.86 -22.90
CA PHE A 78 11.15 9.03 -21.48
C PHE A 78 10.11 8.01 -21.02
N GLN A 79 9.07 7.76 -21.83
CA GLN A 79 8.07 6.73 -21.53
C GLN A 79 8.72 5.34 -21.45
N ARG A 80 9.62 4.98 -22.39
CA ARG A 80 10.37 3.72 -22.34
C ARG A 80 11.24 3.61 -21.10
N ALA A 81 11.97 4.68 -20.76
CA ALA A 81 12.78 4.71 -19.54
C ALA A 81 11.92 4.50 -18.28
N LEU A 82 10.74 5.11 -18.24
CA LEU A 82 9.81 4.96 -17.13
C LEU A 82 9.21 3.55 -17.06
N CYS A 83 8.83 2.95 -18.19
CA CYS A 83 8.43 1.55 -18.26
C CYS A 83 9.54 0.61 -17.76
N ALA A 84 10.79 0.85 -18.17
CA ALA A 84 11.93 0.07 -17.71
C ALA A 84 12.17 0.22 -16.20
N LEU A 85 12.02 1.42 -15.64
CA LEU A 85 12.07 1.67 -14.20
C LEU A 85 10.99 0.87 -13.46
N PHE A 86 9.73 0.95 -13.89
CA PHE A 86 8.63 0.19 -13.29
C PHE A 86 8.83 -1.32 -13.43
N CYS A 87 9.32 -1.79 -14.58
CA CYS A 87 9.70 -3.19 -14.77
C CYS A 87 10.74 -3.63 -13.73
N GLY A 88 11.81 -2.86 -13.55
CA GLY A 88 12.84 -3.13 -12.54
C GLY A 88 12.29 -3.12 -11.12
N LEU A 89 11.43 -2.15 -10.79
CA LEU A 89 10.76 -2.04 -9.50
C LEU A 89 9.88 -3.26 -9.20
N PHE A 90 9.08 -3.71 -10.16
CA PHE A 90 8.23 -4.91 -10.00
C PHE A 90 9.03 -6.21 -9.99
N ALA A 91 10.12 -6.29 -10.73
CA ALA A 91 11.04 -7.44 -10.68
C ALA A 91 11.69 -7.55 -9.30
N CYS A 92 12.18 -6.44 -8.74
CA CYS A 92 12.72 -6.39 -7.38
C CYS A 92 11.65 -6.76 -6.34
N ASN A 93 10.43 -6.24 -6.48
CA ASN A 93 9.30 -6.64 -5.62
C ASN A 93 8.98 -8.14 -5.74
N THR A 94 9.09 -8.73 -6.94
CA THR A 94 8.89 -10.17 -7.14
C THR A 94 9.93 -10.99 -6.37
N VAL A 95 11.19 -10.56 -6.38
CA VAL A 95 12.25 -11.17 -5.58
C VAL A 95 11.94 -11.04 -4.08
N GLY A 96 11.55 -9.85 -3.62
CA GLY A 96 11.15 -9.63 -2.23
C GLY A 96 9.97 -10.53 -1.80
N ASN A 97 8.93 -10.59 -2.63
CA ASN A 97 7.74 -11.41 -2.41
C ASN A 97 8.06 -12.92 -2.47
N ALA A 98 9.04 -13.35 -3.26
CA ALA A 98 9.53 -14.73 -3.28
C ALA A 98 10.28 -15.09 -1.99
N LEU A 99 11.06 -14.15 -1.45
CA LEU A 99 11.79 -14.31 -0.19
C LEU A 99 10.91 -14.12 1.06
N ALA A 100 9.70 -13.59 0.90
CA ALA A 100 8.75 -13.36 1.96
C ALA A 100 8.47 -14.64 2.77
N LYS A 101 8.29 -14.52 4.09
CA LYS A 101 8.06 -15.68 4.97
C LYS A 101 6.60 -16.12 4.99
N THR A 102 5.67 -15.24 4.62
CA THR A 102 4.24 -15.55 4.68
C THR A 102 3.75 -16.16 3.38
N ASN A 103 2.87 -17.16 3.48
CA ASN A 103 2.26 -17.78 2.31
C ASN A 103 1.34 -16.82 1.56
N PHE A 104 0.70 -15.89 2.27
CA PHE A 104 -0.16 -14.86 1.66
C PHE A 104 0.63 -13.96 0.70
N GLU A 105 1.80 -13.47 1.13
CA GLU A 105 2.62 -12.59 0.29
C GLU A 105 3.09 -13.32 -0.98
N ARG A 106 3.50 -14.58 -0.85
CA ARG A 106 3.91 -15.42 -1.99
C ARG A 106 2.74 -15.76 -2.92
N CYS A 107 1.56 -16.08 -2.41
CA CYS A 107 0.45 -16.51 -3.26
C CYS A 107 -0.25 -15.35 -3.97
N VAL A 108 -0.27 -14.15 -3.36
CA VAL A 108 -0.99 -13.00 -3.92
C VAL A 108 -0.03 -12.03 -4.59
N PHE A 109 1.01 -11.57 -3.87
CA PHE A 109 1.87 -10.51 -4.39
C PHE A 109 2.89 -11.01 -5.41
N LEU A 110 3.42 -12.23 -5.29
CA LEU A 110 4.36 -12.77 -6.27
C LEU A 110 3.77 -12.86 -7.69
N PRO A 111 2.62 -13.53 -7.93
CA PRO A 111 2.06 -13.58 -9.29
C PRO A 111 1.64 -12.20 -9.79
N LEU A 112 1.14 -11.33 -8.89
CA LEU A 112 0.76 -9.97 -9.23
C LEU A 112 1.98 -9.15 -9.71
N THR A 113 3.05 -9.09 -8.93
CA THR A 113 4.24 -8.29 -9.28
C THR A 113 4.99 -8.89 -10.46
N LEU A 114 4.97 -10.22 -10.62
CA LEU A 114 5.54 -10.88 -11.79
C LEU A 114 4.77 -10.49 -13.07
N LEU A 115 3.44 -10.53 -13.04
CA LEU A 115 2.61 -10.14 -14.18
C LEU A 115 2.83 -8.66 -14.52
N SER A 116 2.87 -7.79 -13.52
CA SER A 116 3.18 -6.37 -13.72
C SER A 116 4.57 -6.17 -14.32
N ALA A 117 5.60 -6.87 -13.84
CA ALA A 117 6.96 -6.78 -14.41
C ALA A 117 6.98 -7.16 -15.89
N VAL A 118 6.31 -8.27 -16.27
CA VAL A 118 6.21 -8.71 -17.67
C VAL A 118 5.45 -7.70 -18.52
N ALA A 119 4.35 -7.14 -18.02
CA ALA A 119 3.58 -6.13 -18.73
C ALA A 119 4.44 -4.89 -19.02
N PHE A 120 5.16 -4.36 -18.02
CA PHE A 120 6.05 -3.22 -18.21
C PHE A 120 7.25 -3.53 -19.09
N ALA A 121 7.78 -4.76 -19.05
CA ALA A 121 8.82 -5.19 -19.98
C ALA A 121 8.33 -5.17 -21.43
N ARG A 122 7.11 -5.70 -21.69
CA ARG A 122 6.47 -5.64 -23.00
C ARG A 122 6.34 -4.21 -23.49
N LEU A 123 5.77 -3.32 -22.66
CA LEU A 123 5.68 -1.91 -23.00
C LEU A 123 7.07 -1.31 -23.24
N ALA A 124 8.09 -1.57 -22.42
CA ALA A 124 9.40 -0.97 -22.60
C ALA A 124 10.08 -1.35 -23.95
N LEU A 125 9.76 -2.53 -24.48
CA LEU A 125 10.31 -3.06 -25.74
C LEU A 125 9.55 -2.59 -27.00
N ASP A 126 8.30 -2.14 -26.84
CA ASP A 126 7.53 -1.44 -27.89
C ASP A 126 8.09 0.00 -28.12
#